data_AF-A0A942E9L5-F1
#
_entry.id   AF-A0A942E9L5-F1
#
_cell.length_a   1.000
_cell.length_b   1.000
_cell.length_c   1.000
_cell.angle_alpha   90.00
_cell.angle_beta   90.00
_cell.angle_gamma   90.00
#
_symmetry.space_group_name_H-M   'P 1'
#
loop_
_entity.id
_entity.type
_entity.pdbx_description
1 polymer ?
#
loop_
_entity_poly.entity_id
_entity_poly.type
_entity_poly.pdbx_seq_one_letter_code
_entity_poly.pdbx_strand_id
1 'polypeptide(L)'
;MKLTWFGGTTARIHIGGVILVIDAAGAPAQIVASELVSGADCVVENFGAGLEAVDSAQWRPRKAQRPLDEEATEPAVACWQAGPGALLVEAPGEPVLLLIKGPVPELGRWADGAVVVLFGDGEALSGAGQAVLAGRGPRLLALAGDEAALDQAIGALRDVLDGAALLALEAGLAVEI
;
A
#
# COMPACT_ATOMS: atom_id res chain seq x y z
N MET A 1 3.81 1.31 11.46
CA MET A 1 2.52 1.25 10.72
C MET A 1 1.73 -0.04 11.05
N LYS A 2 0.39 -0.04 10.96
CA LYS A 2 -0.45 -1.26 11.06
C LYS A 2 -1.46 -1.34 9.91
N LEU A 3 -1.57 -2.49 9.26
CA LEU A 3 -2.43 -2.71 8.08
C LEU A 3 -3.38 -3.89 8.31
N THR A 4 -4.66 -3.69 7.96
CA THR A 4 -5.67 -4.75 7.87
C THR A 4 -6.26 -4.74 6.47
N TRP A 5 -6.16 -5.85 5.74
CA TRP A 5 -6.83 -6.05 4.46
C TRP A 5 -8.16 -6.79 4.68
N PHE A 6 -9.22 -6.43 3.97
CA PHE A 6 -10.54 -7.02 4.16
C PHE A 6 -11.04 -7.85 2.96
N GLY A 7 -10.26 -7.94 1.89
CA GLY A 7 -10.70 -8.50 0.61
C GLY A 7 -10.72 -7.44 -0.50
N GLY A 8 -10.58 -7.88 -1.76
CA GLY A 8 -10.48 -6.98 -2.91
C GLY A 8 -9.38 -5.94 -2.69
N THR A 9 -9.70 -4.66 -2.82
CA THR A 9 -8.80 -3.53 -2.58
C THR A 9 -9.07 -2.77 -1.29
N THR A 10 -9.94 -3.29 -0.44
CA THR A 10 -10.35 -2.64 0.80
C THR A 10 -9.34 -2.87 1.91
N ALA A 11 -8.84 -1.80 2.49
CA ALA A 11 -7.88 -1.86 3.59
C ALA A 11 -8.11 -0.75 4.61
N ARG A 12 -7.77 -1.03 5.88
CA ARG A 12 -7.67 -0.04 6.95
C ARG A 12 -6.21 0.01 7.41
N ILE A 13 -5.65 1.20 7.46
CA ILE A 13 -4.23 1.44 7.69
C ILE A 13 -4.10 2.47 8.80
N HIS A 14 -3.34 2.14 9.83
CA HIS A 14 -2.93 3.07 10.87
C HIS A 14 -1.50 3.51 10.53
N ILE A 15 -1.34 4.77 10.14
CA ILE A 15 -0.08 5.34 9.67
C ILE A 15 -0.02 6.83 10.06
N GLY A 16 1.12 7.29 10.58
CA GLY A 16 1.28 8.71 10.94
C GLY A 16 0.34 9.18 12.05
N GLY A 17 -0.10 8.29 12.93
CA GLY A 17 -1.05 8.59 14.01
C GLY A 17 -2.52 8.73 13.57
N VAL A 18 -2.84 8.47 12.30
CA VAL A 18 -4.20 8.54 11.78
C VAL A 18 -4.66 7.19 11.22
N ILE A 19 -5.98 7.06 11.04
CA ILE A 19 -6.66 5.93 10.43
C ILE A 19 -7.05 6.29 9.00
N LEU A 20 -6.39 5.65 8.03
CA LEU A 20 -6.68 5.72 6.61
C LEU A 20 -7.49 4.50 6.18
N VAL A 21 -8.61 4.71 5.48
CA VAL A 21 -9.40 3.64 4.87
C VAL A 21 -9.35 3.76 3.36
N ILE A 22 -9.06 2.64 2.70
CA ILE A 22 -8.99 2.54 1.24
C ILE A 22 -10.22 1.77 0.76
N ASP A 23 -10.90 2.35 -0.22
CA ASP A 23 -11.90 1.70 -1.06
C ASP A 23 -12.97 0.91 -0.27
N ALA A 24 -13.59 1.57 0.71
CA ALA A 24 -14.60 0.95 1.59
C ALA A 24 -15.83 0.44 0.81
N ALA A 25 -16.19 1.08 -0.31
CA ALA A 25 -17.30 0.65 -1.16
C ALA A 25 -17.02 -0.67 -1.89
N GLY A 26 -15.74 -1.04 -2.05
CA GLY A 26 -15.32 -2.32 -2.62
C GLY A 26 -15.24 -3.48 -1.61
N ALA A 27 -15.65 -3.25 -0.35
CA ALA A 27 -15.56 -4.26 0.69
C ALA A 27 -16.40 -5.50 0.37
N PRO A 28 -15.96 -6.72 0.74
CA PRO A 28 -16.79 -7.91 0.60
C PRO A 28 -18.12 -7.78 1.34
N ALA A 29 -19.15 -8.49 0.87
CA ALA A 29 -20.52 -8.36 1.37
C ALA A 29 -20.67 -8.60 2.90
N GLN A 30 -19.76 -9.35 3.51
CA GLN A 30 -19.75 -9.62 4.95
C GLN A 30 -19.21 -8.44 5.78
N ILE A 31 -18.57 -7.46 5.14
CA ILE A 31 -17.95 -6.30 5.77
C ILE A 31 -18.83 -5.07 5.57
N VAL A 32 -19.23 -4.45 6.68
CA VAL A 32 -20.09 -3.27 6.65
C VAL A 32 -19.24 -2.03 6.37
N ALA A 33 -19.33 -1.47 5.16
CA ALA A 33 -18.52 -0.32 4.73
C ALA A 33 -18.64 0.89 5.67
N SER A 34 -19.83 1.15 6.22
CA SER A 34 -20.03 2.25 7.18
C SER A 34 -19.30 2.04 8.50
N GLU A 35 -19.09 0.79 8.92
CA GLU A 35 -18.29 0.47 10.11
C GLU A 35 -16.79 0.65 9.84
N LEU A 36 -16.32 0.33 8.63
CA LEU A 36 -14.92 0.54 8.25
C LEU A 36 -14.53 2.01 8.30
N VAL A 37 -15.37 2.89 7.75
CA VAL A 37 -15.12 4.34 7.74
C VAL A 37 -15.40 5.01 9.08
N SER A 38 -16.08 4.32 10.00
CA SER A 38 -16.33 4.84 11.35
C SER A 38 -15.01 4.98 12.11
N GLY A 39 -14.67 6.22 12.47
CA GLY A 39 -13.41 6.56 13.12
C GLY A 39 -12.21 6.59 12.17
N ALA A 40 -12.42 6.61 10.85
CA ALA A 40 -11.38 6.94 9.89
C ALA A 40 -11.15 8.47 9.90
N ASP A 41 -9.89 8.88 9.97
CA ASP A 41 -9.50 10.28 9.80
C ASP A 41 -9.44 10.65 8.30
N CYS A 42 -9.11 9.67 7.45
CA CYS A 42 -8.99 9.83 6.00
C CYS A 42 -9.63 8.64 5.28
N VAL A 43 -10.37 8.92 4.20
CA VAL A 43 -10.94 7.90 3.32
C VAL A 43 -10.50 8.18 1.90
N VAL A 44 -9.91 7.18 1.25
CA VAL A 44 -9.57 7.22 -0.17
C VAL A 44 -10.51 6.29 -0.92
N GLU A 45 -11.47 6.88 -1.63
CA GLU A 45 -12.44 6.16 -2.43
C GLU A 45 -11.87 5.72 -3.77
N ASN A 46 -12.49 4.72 -4.40
CA ASN A 46 -12.17 4.26 -5.77
C ASN A 46 -10.67 3.99 -5.99
N PHE A 47 -9.99 3.55 -4.94
CA PHE A 47 -8.54 3.31 -4.94
C PHE A 47 -7.72 4.52 -5.43
N GLY A 48 -8.12 5.74 -5.03
CA GLY A 48 -7.40 6.96 -5.35
C GLY A 48 -7.72 7.56 -6.72
N ALA A 49 -8.75 7.07 -7.41
CA ALA A 49 -9.22 7.71 -8.64
C ALA A 49 -9.66 9.15 -8.35
N GLY A 50 -8.98 10.13 -8.96
CA GLY A 50 -9.23 11.56 -8.75
C GLY A 50 -8.26 12.24 -7.77
N LEU A 51 -7.34 11.51 -7.14
CA LEU A 51 -6.21 12.11 -6.45
C LEU A 51 -5.24 12.77 -7.44
N GLU A 52 -4.44 13.70 -6.94
CA GLU A 52 -3.33 14.27 -7.70
C GLU A 52 -2.39 13.15 -8.15
N ALA A 53 -2.06 13.15 -9.44
CA ALA A 53 -1.10 12.22 -10.01
C ALA A 53 0.33 12.72 -9.77
N VAL A 54 1.23 11.80 -9.42
CA VAL A 54 2.65 12.09 -9.24
C VAL A 54 3.49 11.23 -10.17
N ASP A 55 4.62 11.79 -10.61
CA ASP A 55 5.68 11.01 -11.25
C ASP A 55 6.40 10.19 -10.17
N SER A 56 6.02 8.92 -10.03
CA SER A 56 6.58 8.01 -9.03
C SER A 56 8.08 7.76 -9.22
N ALA A 57 8.66 8.00 -10.40
CA ALA A 57 10.09 7.84 -10.61
C ALA A 57 10.89 8.99 -9.96
N GLN A 58 10.33 10.20 -9.97
CA GLN A 58 10.97 11.42 -9.45
C GLN A 58 10.45 11.87 -8.08
N TRP A 59 9.32 11.31 -7.61
CA TRP A 59 8.72 11.65 -6.34
C TRP A 59 9.66 11.38 -5.16
N ARG A 60 9.53 12.16 -4.09
CA ARG A 60 10.31 12.01 -2.86
C ARG A 60 9.40 12.18 -1.64
N PRO A 61 9.58 11.36 -0.58
CA PRO A 61 8.84 11.54 0.65
C PRO A 61 9.19 12.86 1.32
N ARG A 62 8.25 13.39 2.10
CA ARG A 62 8.49 14.61 2.85
C ARG A 62 9.52 14.31 3.94
N LYS A 63 10.31 15.32 4.28
CA LYS A 63 11.29 15.16 5.36
C LYS A 63 10.53 15.13 6.68
N ALA A 64 10.89 14.19 7.55
CA ALA A 64 10.44 14.22 8.94
C ALA A 64 10.80 15.58 9.55
N GLN A 65 9.81 16.25 10.14
CA GLN A 65 10.00 17.56 10.74
C GLN A 65 10.81 17.44 12.02
N ARG A 66 11.63 18.45 12.30
CA ARG A 66 12.37 18.49 13.56
C ARG A 66 11.46 19.04 14.64
N PRO A 67 11.60 18.61 15.90
CA PRO A 67 10.78 19.11 17.02
C PRO A 67 10.83 20.63 17.28
N LEU A 68 11.71 21.36 16.58
CA LEU A 68 11.90 22.80 16.70
C LEU A 68 11.32 23.58 15.51
N ASP A 69 10.84 22.89 14.49
CA ASP A 69 10.15 23.53 13.37
C ASP A 69 8.71 23.86 13.82
N GLU A 70 8.27 25.12 13.67
CA GLU A 70 6.91 25.56 14.03
C GLU A 70 5.84 24.67 13.39
N GLU A 71 4.71 24.47 14.10
CA GLU A 71 3.59 23.60 13.74
C GLU A 71 3.27 23.66 12.24
N ALA A 72 3.70 22.63 11.51
CA ALA A 72 3.44 22.58 10.09
C ALA A 72 1.95 22.35 9.83
N THR A 73 1.41 23.16 8.91
CA THR A 73 0.03 23.07 8.42
C THR A 73 -0.19 21.90 7.45
N GLU A 74 0.79 21.01 7.32
CA GLU A 74 0.72 19.89 6.39
C GLU A 74 -0.09 18.72 6.95
N PRO A 75 -0.78 17.95 6.10
CA PRO A 75 -1.53 16.80 6.56
C PRO A 75 -0.59 15.70 7.08
N ALA A 76 -1.02 15.02 8.15
CA ALA A 76 -0.28 13.91 8.77
C ALA A 76 -0.04 12.75 7.78
N VAL A 77 -0.99 12.54 6.87
CA VAL A 77 -0.91 11.56 5.77
C VAL A 77 -1.27 12.23 4.47
N ALA A 78 -0.51 11.94 3.43
CA ALA A 78 -0.80 12.37 2.07
C ALA A 78 -0.88 11.17 1.13
N CYS A 79 -1.78 11.26 0.16
CA CYS A 79 -2.08 10.19 -0.79
C CYS A 79 -2.03 10.73 -2.22
N TRP A 80 -1.44 9.98 -3.15
CA TRP A 80 -1.34 10.35 -4.56
C TRP A 80 -1.58 9.17 -5.48
N GLN A 81 -2.04 9.45 -6.70
CA GLN A 81 -2.05 8.46 -7.76
C GLN A 81 -0.63 8.30 -8.33
N ALA A 82 -0.02 7.14 -8.15
CA ALA A 82 1.31 6.81 -8.68
C ALA A 82 1.28 6.21 -10.09
N GLY A 83 0.08 5.93 -10.61
CA GLY A 83 -0.15 5.31 -11.91
C GLY A 83 -1.53 4.64 -11.96
N PRO A 84 -1.90 4.02 -13.09
CA PRO A 84 -3.17 3.31 -13.21
C PRO A 84 -3.27 2.16 -12.20
N GLY A 85 -4.14 2.30 -11.20
CA GLY A 85 -4.30 1.30 -10.14
C GLY A 85 -3.13 1.25 -9.15
N ALA A 86 -2.37 2.34 -8.99
CA ALA A 86 -1.32 2.47 -8.00
C ALA A 86 -1.55 3.70 -7.12
N LEU A 87 -1.55 3.49 -5.81
CA LEU A 87 -1.79 4.51 -4.79
C LEU A 87 -0.56 4.61 -3.88
N LEU A 88 0.02 5.81 -3.81
CA LEU A 88 1.13 6.13 -2.92
C LEU A 88 0.58 6.78 -1.66
N VAL A 89 1.00 6.29 -0.49
CA VAL A 89 0.63 6.82 0.82
C VAL A 89 1.91 7.14 1.58
N GLU A 90 2.00 8.36 2.08
CA GLU A 90 3.14 8.82 2.86
C GLU A 90 2.68 9.49 4.15
N ALA A 91 3.41 9.17 5.22
CA ALA A 91 3.37 9.88 6.48
C ALA A 91 4.82 10.15 6.92
N PRO A 92 5.17 11.37 7.34
CA PRO A 92 6.54 11.67 7.76
C PRO A 92 7.01 10.75 8.89
N GLY A 93 8.17 10.10 8.70
CA GLY A 93 8.75 9.19 9.68
C GLY A 93 8.26 7.74 9.61
N GLU A 94 7.26 7.44 8.78
CA GLU A 94 6.84 6.07 8.47
C GLU A 94 7.43 5.60 7.13
N PRO A 95 7.61 4.29 6.91
CA PRO A 95 7.88 3.77 5.57
C PRO A 95 6.80 4.20 4.57
N VAL A 96 7.20 4.58 3.37
CA VAL A 96 6.25 4.87 2.28
C VAL A 96 5.48 3.60 1.95
N LEU A 97 4.16 3.72 1.85
CA LEU A 97 3.27 2.62 1.50
C LEU A 97 2.80 2.77 0.06
N LEU A 98 3.04 1.76 -0.77
CA LEU A 98 2.57 1.69 -2.14
C LEU A 98 1.54 0.56 -2.27
N LEU A 99 0.34 0.88 -2.69
CA LEU A 99 -0.76 -0.06 -2.91
C LEU A 99 -0.97 -0.24 -4.41
N ILE A 100 -0.94 -1.47 -4.92
CA ILE A 100 -1.02 -1.76 -6.36
C ILE A 100 -2.10 -2.81 -6.65
N LYS A 101 -3.08 -2.45 -7.49
CA LYS A 101 -4.10 -3.36 -8.04
C LYS A 101 -4.02 -3.55 -9.55
N GLY A 102 -2.98 -2.99 -10.17
CA GLY A 102 -2.82 -2.92 -11.63
C GLY A 102 -1.34 -2.89 -12.04
N PRO A 103 -1.00 -2.29 -13.20
CA PRO A 103 0.37 -2.17 -13.64
C PRO A 103 1.27 -1.49 -12.61
N VAL A 104 2.47 -2.05 -12.40
CA VAL A 104 3.47 -1.46 -11.51
C VAL A 104 4.00 -0.17 -12.15
N PRO A 105 3.93 0.98 -11.46
CA PRO A 105 4.46 2.22 -11.99
C PRO A 105 6.00 2.22 -11.95
N GLU A 106 6.64 3.15 -12.66
CA GLU A 106 8.09 3.29 -12.58
C GLU A 106 8.51 3.72 -11.17
N LEU A 107 9.42 2.98 -10.53
CA LEU A 107 9.77 3.17 -9.12
C LEU A 107 11.02 4.03 -8.95
N GLY A 108 10.88 5.12 -8.21
CA GLY A 108 11.99 5.95 -7.75
C GLY A 108 12.78 5.30 -6.60
N ARG A 109 13.88 5.94 -6.19
CA ARG A 109 14.75 5.45 -5.09
C ARG A 109 14.05 5.33 -3.73
N TRP A 110 12.92 6.02 -3.55
CA TRP A 110 12.13 5.91 -2.33
C TRP A 110 11.58 4.50 -2.11
N ALA A 111 11.44 3.71 -3.18
CA ALA A 111 10.89 2.35 -3.12
C ALA A 111 11.78 1.37 -2.35
N ASP A 112 13.10 1.60 -2.28
CA ASP A 112 14.05 0.70 -1.60
C ASP A 112 13.73 0.51 -0.10
N GLY A 113 13.09 1.51 0.53
CA GLY A 113 12.64 1.45 1.93
C GLY A 113 11.13 1.29 2.08
N ALA A 114 10.39 1.13 0.98
CA ALA A 114 8.95 1.14 0.98
C ALA A 114 8.34 -0.21 1.41
N VAL A 115 7.08 -0.13 1.80
CA VAL A 115 6.19 -1.28 1.94
C VAL A 115 5.29 -1.28 0.72
N VAL A 116 5.30 -2.37 -0.05
CA VAL A 116 4.48 -2.53 -1.25
C VAL A 116 3.42 -3.59 -0.98
N VAL A 117 2.16 -3.27 -1.22
CA VAL A 117 1.04 -4.21 -1.11
C VAL A 117 0.45 -4.44 -2.49
N LEU A 118 0.41 -5.69 -2.92
CA LEU A 118 -0.16 -6.12 -4.19
C LEU A 118 -1.53 -6.75 -3.95
N PHE A 119 -2.53 -6.34 -4.73
CA PHE A 119 -3.89 -6.89 -4.70
C PHE A 119 -4.18 -7.60 -6.02
N GLY A 120 -4.78 -8.78 -5.96
CA GLY A 120 -5.25 -9.48 -7.17
C GLY A 120 -5.28 -10.99 -7.05
N ASP A 121 -5.47 -11.64 -8.19
CA ASP A 121 -5.33 -13.09 -8.35
C ASP A 121 -3.85 -13.51 -8.48
N GLY A 122 -3.61 -14.82 -8.58
CA GLY A 122 -2.26 -15.37 -8.62
C GLY A 122 -1.41 -14.86 -9.78
N GLU A 123 -2.01 -14.63 -10.95
CA GLU A 123 -1.30 -14.09 -12.12
C GLU A 123 -0.93 -12.63 -11.91
N ALA A 124 -1.89 -11.81 -11.46
CA ALA A 124 -1.67 -10.41 -11.17
C ALA A 124 -0.61 -10.22 -10.06
N LEU A 125 -0.69 -10.97 -8.97
CA LEU A 125 0.27 -10.91 -7.86
C LEU A 125 1.67 -11.35 -8.30
N SER A 126 1.78 -12.44 -9.06
CA SER A 126 3.07 -12.93 -9.55
C SER A 126 3.73 -11.91 -10.49
N GLY A 127 2.98 -11.41 -11.48
CA GLY A 127 3.47 -10.47 -12.46
C GLY A 127 3.86 -9.13 -11.85
N ALA A 128 3.00 -8.57 -10.99
CA ALA A 128 3.30 -7.32 -10.29
C ALA A 128 4.48 -7.49 -9.31
N GLY A 129 4.57 -8.61 -8.59
CA GLY A 129 5.68 -8.88 -7.68
C GLY A 129 7.02 -8.97 -8.40
N GLN A 130 7.07 -9.68 -9.54
CA GLN A 130 8.27 -9.75 -10.36
C GLN A 130 8.65 -8.38 -10.92
N ALA A 131 7.67 -7.59 -11.38
CA ALA A 131 7.92 -6.25 -11.91
C ALA A 131 8.44 -5.29 -10.83
N VAL A 132 7.90 -5.35 -9.60
CA VAL A 132 8.42 -4.59 -8.46
C VAL A 132 9.87 -4.98 -8.19
N LEU A 133 10.15 -6.27 -7.97
CA LEU A 133 11.47 -6.77 -7.60
C LEU A 133 12.53 -6.56 -8.69
N ALA A 134 12.14 -6.59 -9.97
CA ALA A 134 13.04 -6.28 -11.08
C ALA A 134 13.38 -4.78 -11.17
N GLY A 135 12.49 -3.90 -10.69
CA GLY A 135 12.70 -2.46 -10.67
C GLY A 135 13.49 -1.99 -9.46
N ARG A 136 13.01 -2.32 -8.25
CA ARG A 136 13.56 -1.91 -6.94
C ARG A 136 13.25 -2.99 -5.90
N GLY A 137 14.15 -3.24 -4.96
CA GLY A 137 13.89 -4.16 -3.84
C GLY A 137 13.24 -3.42 -2.68
N PRO A 138 11.91 -3.51 -2.46
CA PRO A 138 11.27 -2.88 -1.31
C PRO A 138 11.71 -3.56 -0.01
N ARG A 139 11.53 -2.87 1.13
CA ARG A 139 11.73 -3.48 2.45
C ARG A 139 10.78 -4.66 2.66
N LEU A 140 9.53 -4.52 2.21
CA LEU A 140 8.48 -5.50 2.37
C LEU A 140 7.57 -5.52 1.14
N LEU A 141 7.32 -6.73 0.64
CA LEU A 141 6.28 -7.03 -0.34
C LEU A 141 5.17 -7.84 0.34
N ALA A 142 3.98 -7.26 0.45
CA ALA A 142 2.80 -7.89 1.00
C ALA A 142 1.83 -8.28 -0.12
N LEU A 143 1.25 -9.48 -0.03
CA LEU A 143 0.35 -10.06 -1.02
C LEU A 143 -1.06 -10.15 -0.44
N ALA A 144 -2.04 -9.55 -1.11
CA ALA A 144 -3.46 -9.57 -0.78
C ALA A 144 -4.23 -10.30 -1.89
N GLY A 145 -4.39 -11.62 -1.70
CA GLY A 145 -5.13 -12.50 -2.60
C GLY A 145 -5.75 -13.66 -1.80
N ASP A 146 -6.56 -14.48 -2.47
CA ASP A 146 -7.04 -15.72 -1.87
C ASP A 146 -5.91 -16.76 -1.72
N GLU A 147 -6.18 -17.86 -1.02
CA GLU A 147 -5.18 -18.89 -0.72
C GLU A 147 -4.49 -19.44 -1.98
N ALA A 148 -5.26 -19.69 -3.05
CA ALA A 148 -4.73 -20.19 -4.31
C ALA A 148 -3.83 -19.16 -5.01
N ALA A 149 -4.23 -17.89 -5.00
CA ALA A 149 -3.44 -16.79 -5.52
C ALA A 149 -2.13 -16.61 -4.75
N LEU A 150 -2.17 -16.74 -3.42
CA LEU A 150 -1.01 -16.64 -2.55
C LEU A 150 -0.01 -17.78 -2.80
N ASP A 151 -0.47 -19.02 -2.87
CA ASP A 151 0.39 -20.18 -3.17
C ASP A 151 1.13 -20.02 -4.50
N GLN A 152 0.40 -19.59 -5.53
CA GLN A 152 0.98 -19.33 -6.85
C GLN A 152 2.03 -18.21 -6.79
N ALA A 153 1.68 -17.07 -6.20
CA ALA A 153 2.56 -15.90 -6.15
C ALA A 153 3.80 -16.15 -5.29
N ILE A 154 3.67 -16.79 -4.13
CA ILE A 154 4.80 -17.15 -3.28
C ILE A 154 5.76 -18.09 -4.03
N GLY A 155 5.22 -19.08 -4.74
CA GLY A 155 6.01 -19.98 -5.58
C GLY A 155 6.81 -19.24 -6.66
N ALA A 156 6.23 -18.20 -7.26
CA ALA A 156 6.86 -17.40 -8.32
C ALA A 156 7.89 -16.38 -7.80
N LEU A 157 7.77 -15.92 -6.54
CA LEU A 157 8.54 -14.79 -6.02
C LEU A 157 9.65 -15.18 -5.04
N ARG A 158 9.54 -16.30 -4.34
CA ARG A 158 10.44 -16.69 -3.24
C ARG A 158 11.93 -16.68 -3.60
N ASP A 159 12.27 -17.01 -4.84
CA ASP A 159 13.64 -17.19 -5.30
C ASP A 159 14.25 -15.88 -5.85
N VAL A 160 13.49 -14.78 -5.88
CA VAL A 160 13.88 -13.48 -6.46
C VAL A 160 13.68 -12.29 -5.53
N LEU A 161 13.49 -12.51 -4.22
CA LEU A 161 13.20 -11.45 -3.24
C LEU A 161 14.34 -10.44 -3.04
N ASP A 162 15.59 -10.83 -3.29
CA ASP A 162 16.79 -9.96 -3.18
C ASP A 162 16.84 -9.08 -1.92
N GLY A 163 16.51 -9.67 -0.76
CA GLY A 163 16.51 -8.99 0.53
C GLY A 163 15.18 -8.36 0.94
N ALA A 164 14.18 -8.30 0.06
CA ALA A 164 12.82 -7.93 0.41
C ALA A 164 12.17 -9.00 1.29
N ALA A 165 11.48 -8.58 2.36
CA ALA A 165 10.60 -9.48 3.09
C ALA A 165 9.35 -9.79 2.25
N LEU A 166 8.83 -11.01 2.34
CA LEU A 166 7.57 -11.42 1.71
C LEU A 166 6.54 -11.76 2.79
N LEU A 167 5.32 -11.22 2.68
CA LEU A 167 4.24 -11.44 3.61
C LEU A 167 2.94 -11.73 2.86
N ALA A 168 2.22 -12.78 3.26
CA ALA A 168 0.84 -12.99 2.85
C ALA A 168 -0.10 -12.31 3.84
N LEU A 169 -1.06 -11.53 3.34
CA LEU A 169 -2.10 -10.91 4.15
C LEU A 169 -3.30 -11.85 4.26
N GLU A 170 -3.80 -12.01 5.48
CA GLU A 170 -5.05 -12.72 5.75
C GLU A 170 -6.18 -11.69 5.90
N ALA A 171 -7.31 -11.94 5.24
CA ALA A 171 -8.45 -11.04 5.29
C ALA A 171 -9.00 -10.90 6.72
N GLY A 172 -9.11 -9.67 7.21
CA GLY A 172 -9.56 -9.34 8.57
C GLY A 172 -8.46 -9.40 9.63
N LEU A 173 -7.27 -9.93 9.31
CA LEU A 173 -6.14 -9.95 10.24
C LEU A 173 -5.32 -8.67 10.13
N ALA A 174 -5.03 -8.06 11.28
CA ALA A 174 -4.20 -6.87 11.32
C ALA A 174 -2.72 -7.24 11.52
N VAL A 175 -1.85 -6.67 10.69
CA VAL A 175 -0.40 -6.90 10.73
C VAL A 175 0.33 -5.59 11.05
N GLU A 176 1.34 -5.68 11.91
CA GLU A 176 2.24 -4.58 12.24
C GLU A 176 3.51 -4.63 11.39
N ILE A 177 3.93 -3.47 10.88
CA ILE A 177 5.00 -3.31 9.89
C ILE A 177 6.00 -2.24 10.34
#